data_AF-S9P709-F1
#
_entry.id   AF-S9P709-F1
#
_cell.length_a   1.000
_cell.length_b   1.000
_cell.length_c   1.000
_cell.angle_alpha   90.00
_cell.angle_beta   90.00
_cell.angle_gamma   90.00
#
_symmetry.space_group_name_H-M   'P 1'
#
loop_
_entity.id
_entity.type
_entity.pdbx_description
1 polymer ?
#
loop_
_entity_poly.entity_id
_entity_poly.type
_entity_poly.pdbx_seq_one_letter_code
_entity_poly.pdbx_strand_id
1 'polypeptide(L)'
;MRSLSTRSPCPPTRRLGLLALSLFALLAAVGCSTFARAVKEGDTLTTQRQWSQAEAAYQRALAAEPGNSEAKVKLRDMRRLWSAEVFQAAKARHAEGDLAAATPLLVRALELDEGNAEVGALLAQTLDTRVEGAQKALQAEKLQEARAEFDAVLAVDAEHAAARKGVTAVRTAWARRWFSTAKRLEDEGKLGNALLAYVRADQELAGATQARERAEAVRRLLQDEVAFMVVTAPADDKASAPDVAQRLSPGRLAAMLPQEVPIRVITTEAPKNHEGVRLGMALERVLPVKSVEQGQRSTRYLLTNKAVPNPRRFELETALLTEERKLEEVERKMGGVLREYLRRQDELVQAREVAGRCRDRERKACSKALAECTEAITRVKPGHVPRECDPSLCNPQCEQEERAYAQRAATAGELEQRLEGAQESAEAQRREVQRGRDAWYREPLTVEEPVYADYPYDVELHKLTLTATVTERLVDLAKDSAGASPHTEDYAALHEDSSNKAYDKVGVLADPVQLRSEAELRVEAGDKAIAAIAARVKERFDAYRQRRVEDARRGLVRPSSEDVVETAVRALLLTADEPPQDILQTIAKARGLEHPEALLGR
;
A
#
# COMPACT_ATOMS: atom_id res chain seq x y z
N MET A 1 -22.81 -21.52 -24.68
CA MET A 1 -22.39 -22.84 -24.14
C MET A 1 -23.03 -22.98 -22.76
N ARG A 2 -24.18 -23.67 -22.64
CA ARG A 2 -24.37 -25.04 -22.12
C ARG A 2 -23.69 -25.31 -20.76
N SER A 3 -24.50 -25.35 -19.69
CA SER A 3 -24.68 -26.49 -18.73
C SER A 3 -25.41 -25.97 -17.46
N LEU A 4 -26.64 -26.37 -17.08
CA LEU A 4 -27.10 -27.68 -16.56
C LEU A 4 -26.20 -28.19 -15.42
N SER A 5 -26.62 -28.67 -14.25
CA SER A 5 -27.94 -29.00 -13.67
C SER A 5 -27.72 -29.49 -12.21
N THR A 6 -28.82 -29.81 -11.51
CA THR A 6 -28.97 -30.73 -10.34
C THR A 6 -28.69 -30.18 -8.93
N ARG A 7 -29.41 -30.52 -7.85
CA ARG A 7 -30.38 -31.61 -7.53
C ARG A 7 -31.16 -31.23 -6.24
N SER A 8 -32.39 -31.74 -6.08
CA SER A 8 -33.10 -31.83 -4.78
C SER A 8 -32.60 -33.03 -3.95
N PRO A 9 -32.82 -33.08 -2.61
CA PRO A 9 -33.99 -33.82 -2.07
C PRO A 9 -34.61 -33.25 -0.74
N CYS A 10 -35.84 -33.70 -0.46
CA CYS A 10 -36.65 -33.55 0.78
C CYS A 10 -36.47 -34.79 1.70
N PRO A 11 -37.15 -34.99 2.87
CA PRO A 11 -37.74 -34.13 3.95
C PRO A 11 -37.26 -34.63 5.36
N PRO A 12 -37.85 -34.33 6.57
CA PRO A 12 -39.22 -34.73 6.98
C PRO A 12 -40.01 -33.79 7.95
N THR A 13 -41.31 -33.71 7.70
CA THR A 13 -42.47 -33.79 8.63
C THR A 13 -42.42 -33.22 10.07
N ARG A 14 -43.35 -32.30 10.41
CA ARG A 14 -44.57 -32.52 11.25
C ARG A 14 -45.07 -31.21 11.91
N ARG A 15 -46.37 -30.96 11.72
CA ARG A 15 -47.33 -30.32 12.64
C ARG A 15 -47.03 -28.90 13.13
N LEU A 16 -47.47 -27.92 12.35
CA LEU A 16 -48.06 -26.63 12.75
C LEU A 16 -48.56 -26.05 11.41
N GLY A 17 -49.84 -26.12 11.05
CA GLY A 17 -50.98 -25.66 11.83
C GLY A 17 -51.56 -24.47 11.07
N LEU A 18 -52.33 -24.76 10.00
CA LEU A 18 -53.49 -24.03 9.42
C LEU A 18 -53.60 -22.48 9.44
N LEU A 19 -52.57 -21.73 9.81
CA LEU A 19 -52.51 -20.26 9.86
C LEU A 19 -51.63 -19.66 8.75
N ALA A 20 -50.85 -20.48 8.03
CA ALA A 20 -49.97 -20.01 6.96
C ALA A 20 -50.67 -19.93 5.58
N LEU A 21 -51.82 -20.59 5.39
CA LEU A 21 -52.57 -20.58 4.13
C LEU A 21 -53.63 -19.46 4.06
N SER A 22 -54.03 -18.89 5.21
CA SER A 22 -54.81 -17.64 5.24
C SER A 22 -53.92 -16.40 5.15
N LEU A 23 -52.65 -16.47 5.59
CA LEU A 23 -51.71 -15.34 5.51
C LEU A 23 -51.13 -15.13 4.10
N PHE A 24 -50.93 -16.20 3.31
CA PHE A 24 -50.50 -16.08 1.91
C PHE A 24 -51.65 -15.65 0.97
N ALA A 25 -52.90 -16.02 1.29
CA ALA A 25 -54.09 -15.51 0.58
C ALA A 25 -54.43 -14.06 0.95
N LEU A 26 -54.13 -13.61 2.19
CA LEU A 26 -54.26 -12.20 2.58
C LEU A 26 -53.18 -11.31 1.94
N LEU A 27 -51.94 -11.80 1.76
CA LEU A 27 -50.88 -11.01 1.09
C LEU A 27 -51.12 -10.85 -0.41
N ALA A 28 -51.74 -11.84 -1.08
CA ALA A 28 -52.14 -11.71 -2.48
C ALA A 28 -53.39 -10.81 -2.66
N ALA A 29 -54.32 -10.78 -1.71
CA ALA A 29 -55.52 -9.96 -1.79
C ALA A 29 -55.29 -8.48 -1.44
N VAL A 30 -54.30 -8.16 -0.60
CA VAL A 30 -53.96 -6.77 -0.26
C VAL A 30 -53.16 -6.09 -1.38
N GLY A 31 -52.28 -6.82 -2.09
CA GLY A 31 -51.49 -6.30 -3.22
C GLY A 31 -52.33 -5.84 -4.42
N CYS A 32 -53.38 -6.57 -4.79
CA CYS A 32 -54.25 -6.19 -5.91
C CYS A 32 -55.03 -4.88 -5.66
N SER A 33 -55.35 -4.58 -4.40
CA SER A 33 -56.13 -3.37 -4.06
C SER A 33 -55.27 -2.10 -4.06
N THR A 34 -54.00 -2.20 -3.66
CA THR A 34 -53.06 -1.08 -3.64
C THR A 34 -52.56 -0.76 -5.05
N PHE A 35 -52.30 -1.79 -5.87
CA PHE A 35 -51.98 -1.63 -7.28
C PHE A 35 -53.10 -0.92 -8.07
N ALA A 36 -54.32 -1.46 -8.04
CA ALA A 36 -55.45 -0.90 -8.79
C ALA A 36 -55.79 0.54 -8.37
N ARG A 37 -55.66 0.84 -7.07
CA ARG A 37 -55.82 2.20 -6.55
C ARG A 37 -54.75 3.15 -7.09
N ALA A 38 -53.48 2.74 -7.07
CA ALA A 38 -52.37 3.55 -7.55
C ALA A 38 -52.43 3.81 -9.07
N VAL A 39 -52.86 2.81 -9.86
CA VAL A 39 -53.09 3.00 -11.32
C VAL A 39 -54.23 4.00 -11.56
N LYS A 40 -55.37 3.85 -10.86
CA LYS A 40 -56.51 4.79 -11.00
C LYS A 40 -56.16 6.21 -10.55
N GLU A 41 -55.37 6.34 -9.49
CA GLU A 41 -54.82 7.62 -9.03
C GLU A 41 -53.93 8.24 -10.10
N GLY A 42 -53.00 7.46 -10.68
CA GLY A 42 -52.17 7.88 -11.80
C GLY A 42 -52.98 8.33 -13.01
N ASP A 43 -54.01 7.58 -13.40
CA ASP A 43 -54.92 7.94 -14.50
C ASP A 43 -55.64 9.27 -14.22
N THR A 44 -56.13 9.45 -12.99
CA THR A 44 -56.80 10.68 -12.56
C THR A 44 -55.85 11.87 -12.61
N LEU A 45 -54.65 11.74 -12.05
CA LEU A 45 -53.63 12.79 -12.02
C LEU A 45 -53.12 13.12 -13.43
N THR A 46 -53.03 12.14 -14.31
CA THR A 46 -52.69 12.31 -15.73
C THR A 46 -53.76 13.15 -16.44
N THR A 47 -55.05 12.87 -16.22
CA THR A 47 -56.13 13.69 -16.80
C THR A 47 -56.15 15.12 -16.25
N GLN A 48 -55.70 15.32 -15.01
CA GLN A 48 -55.54 16.63 -14.37
C GLN A 48 -54.22 17.34 -14.75
N ARG A 49 -53.37 16.74 -15.59
CA ARG A 49 -52.03 17.24 -15.97
C ARG A 49 -51.08 17.46 -14.79
N GLN A 50 -51.28 16.74 -13.69
CA GLN A 50 -50.39 16.77 -12.53
C GLN A 50 -49.25 15.76 -12.71
N TRP A 51 -48.37 16.03 -13.68
CA TRP A 51 -47.42 15.05 -14.22
C TRP A 51 -46.52 14.38 -13.19
N SER A 52 -45.91 15.17 -12.29
CA SER A 52 -45.01 14.64 -11.25
C SER A 52 -45.75 13.74 -10.26
N GLN A 53 -46.98 14.09 -9.89
CA GLN A 53 -47.81 13.29 -8.99
C GLN A 53 -48.31 12.02 -9.69
N ALA A 54 -48.69 12.12 -10.97
CA ALA A 54 -49.08 10.99 -11.79
C ALA A 54 -47.93 9.99 -11.95
N GLU A 55 -46.72 10.47 -12.21
CA GLU A 55 -45.51 9.64 -12.27
C GLU A 55 -45.27 8.90 -10.96
N ALA A 56 -45.33 9.61 -9.83
CA ALA A 56 -45.18 8.99 -8.51
C ALA A 56 -46.28 7.94 -8.23
N ALA A 57 -47.52 8.16 -8.68
CA ALA A 57 -48.61 7.19 -8.54
C ALA A 57 -48.39 5.93 -9.39
N TYR A 58 -47.97 6.06 -10.65
CA TYR A 58 -47.63 4.91 -11.49
C TYR A 58 -46.37 4.18 -11.02
N GLN A 59 -45.36 4.89 -10.50
CA GLN A 59 -44.20 4.26 -9.89
C GLN A 59 -44.58 3.47 -8.62
N ARG A 60 -45.51 3.98 -7.79
CA ARG A 60 -46.10 3.22 -6.68
C ARG A 60 -46.83 1.97 -7.16
N ALA A 61 -47.58 2.06 -8.27
CA ALA A 61 -48.21 0.89 -8.89
C ALA A 61 -47.16 -0.15 -9.32
N LEU A 62 -46.08 0.28 -9.98
CA LEU A 62 -44.98 -0.61 -10.38
C LEU A 62 -44.18 -1.16 -9.19
N ALA A 63 -44.12 -0.45 -8.06
CA ALA A 63 -43.53 -0.98 -6.85
C ALA A 63 -44.39 -2.10 -6.23
N ALA A 64 -45.72 -2.00 -6.33
CA ALA A 64 -46.64 -3.04 -5.90
C ALA A 64 -46.63 -4.25 -6.85
N GLU A 65 -46.53 -4.02 -8.17
CA GLU A 65 -46.43 -5.08 -9.19
C GLU A 65 -45.37 -4.74 -10.28
N PRO A 66 -44.08 -5.09 -10.06
CA PRO A 66 -42.98 -4.71 -10.97
C PRO A 66 -43.06 -5.29 -12.39
N GLY A 67 -43.79 -6.40 -12.56
CA GLY A 67 -43.97 -7.09 -13.83
C GLY A 67 -45.15 -6.62 -14.65
N ASN A 68 -46.00 -5.73 -14.11
CA ASN A 68 -47.27 -5.39 -14.75
C ASN A 68 -47.06 -4.56 -16.03
N SER A 69 -47.52 -5.11 -17.16
CA SER A 69 -47.36 -4.50 -18.48
C SER A 69 -48.27 -3.28 -18.67
N GLU A 70 -49.47 -3.28 -18.09
CA GLU A 70 -50.42 -2.16 -18.18
C GLU A 70 -49.85 -0.91 -17.49
N ALA A 71 -49.35 -1.03 -16.25
CA ALA A 71 -48.77 0.10 -15.53
C ALA A 71 -47.52 0.67 -16.22
N LYS A 72 -46.70 -0.19 -16.85
CA LYS A 72 -45.54 0.26 -17.66
C LYS A 72 -45.98 1.03 -18.91
N VAL A 73 -46.99 0.53 -19.62
CA VAL A 73 -47.56 1.21 -20.79
C VAL A 73 -48.18 2.55 -20.38
N LYS A 74 -48.98 2.58 -19.32
CA LYS A 74 -49.59 3.82 -18.80
C LYS A 74 -48.56 4.86 -18.36
N LEU A 75 -47.51 4.45 -17.64
CA LEU A 75 -46.40 5.33 -17.27
C LEU A 75 -45.71 5.90 -18.50
N ARG A 76 -45.42 5.06 -19.50
CA ARG A 76 -44.80 5.49 -20.76
C ARG A 76 -45.71 6.45 -21.53
N ASP A 77 -47.00 6.15 -21.65
CA ASP A 77 -47.96 6.98 -22.37
C ASP A 77 -48.15 8.34 -21.68
N MET A 78 -48.20 8.37 -20.34
CA MET A 78 -48.19 9.61 -19.56
C MET A 78 -46.91 10.41 -19.78
N ARG A 79 -45.73 9.76 -19.72
CA ARG A 79 -44.45 10.44 -19.98
C ARG A 79 -44.37 11.00 -21.40
N ARG A 80 -44.94 10.31 -22.39
CA ARG A 80 -45.05 10.81 -23.77
C ARG A 80 -45.94 12.05 -23.86
N LEU A 81 -47.07 12.09 -23.14
CA LEU A 81 -47.93 13.27 -23.07
C LEU A 81 -47.22 14.44 -22.38
N TRP A 82 -46.53 14.18 -21.26
CA TRP A 82 -45.74 15.20 -20.58
C TRP A 82 -44.59 15.72 -21.45
N SER A 83 -43.86 14.81 -22.12
CA SER A 83 -42.82 15.15 -23.08
C SER A 83 -43.36 16.07 -24.18
N ALA A 84 -44.55 15.79 -24.71
CA ALA A 84 -45.18 16.65 -25.72
C ALA A 84 -45.47 18.06 -25.20
N GLU A 85 -45.94 18.22 -23.96
CA GLU A 85 -46.14 19.56 -23.37
C GLU A 85 -44.81 20.31 -23.18
N VAL A 86 -43.80 19.64 -22.63
CA VAL A 86 -42.45 20.22 -22.46
C VAL A 86 -41.85 20.59 -23.81
N PHE A 87 -42.05 19.76 -24.84
CA PHE A 87 -41.58 20.01 -26.18
C PHE A 87 -42.25 21.22 -26.82
N GLN A 88 -43.54 21.45 -26.57
CA GLN A 88 -44.21 22.68 -27.04
C GLN A 88 -43.63 23.92 -26.36
N ALA A 89 -43.36 23.86 -25.05
CA ALA A 89 -42.67 24.95 -24.36
C ALA A 89 -41.26 25.19 -24.93
N ALA A 90 -40.54 24.11 -25.25
CA ALA A 90 -39.23 24.19 -25.88
C ALA A 90 -39.29 24.84 -27.29
N LYS A 91 -40.29 24.47 -28.11
CA LYS A 91 -40.54 25.07 -29.42
C LYS A 91 -40.84 26.56 -29.32
N ALA A 92 -41.62 26.99 -28.31
CA ALA A 92 -41.88 28.40 -28.08
C ALA A 92 -40.58 29.18 -27.80
N ARG A 93 -39.74 28.68 -26.88
CA ARG A 93 -38.42 29.29 -26.59
C ARG A 93 -37.49 29.31 -27.80
N HIS A 94 -37.47 28.21 -28.56
CA HIS A 94 -36.68 28.13 -29.78
C HIS A 94 -37.14 29.17 -30.82
N ALA A 95 -38.46 29.34 -31.01
CA ALA A 95 -39.02 30.33 -31.93
C ALA A 95 -38.79 31.79 -31.47
N GLU A 96 -38.71 32.04 -30.16
CA GLU A 96 -38.31 33.33 -29.58
C GLU A 96 -36.82 33.64 -29.78
N GLY A 97 -36.01 32.67 -30.23
CA GLY A 97 -34.56 32.77 -30.35
C GLY A 97 -33.81 32.56 -29.02
N ASP A 98 -34.52 32.24 -27.94
CA ASP A 98 -33.92 31.90 -26.64
C ASP A 98 -33.48 30.42 -26.62
N LEU A 99 -32.44 30.14 -27.39
CA LEU A 99 -31.88 28.80 -27.56
C LEU A 99 -31.31 28.25 -26.24
N ALA A 100 -30.81 29.13 -25.37
CA ALA A 100 -30.29 28.77 -24.05
C ALA A 100 -31.40 28.22 -23.15
N ALA A 101 -32.57 28.87 -23.12
CA ALA A 101 -33.74 28.36 -22.38
C ALA A 101 -34.41 27.16 -23.07
N ALA A 102 -34.37 27.06 -24.40
CA ALA A 102 -34.92 25.92 -25.13
C ALA A 102 -34.16 24.61 -24.85
N THR A 103 -32.82 24.68 -24.75
CA THR A 103 -31.95 23.51 -24.58
C THR A 103 -32.33 22.59 -23.40
N PRO A 104 -32.45 23.07 -22.14
CA PRO A 104 -32.81 22.21 -21.01
C PRO A 104 -34.24 21.63 -21.13
N LEU A 105 -35.16 22.34 -21.79
CA LEU A 105 -36.51 21.82 -22.05
C LEU A 105 -36.48 20.67 -23.08
N LEU A 106 -35.66 20.77 -24.12
CA LEU A 106 -35.46 19.70 -25.11
C LEU A 106 -34.81 18.47 -24.49
N VAL A 107 -33.78 18.66 -23.66
CA VAL A 107 -33.16 17.57 -22.89
C VAL A 107 -34.20 16.90 -22.01
N ARG A 108 -34.99 17.69 -21.26
CA ARG A 108 -36.06 17.15 -20.41
C ARG A 108 -37.13 16.39 -21.19
N ALA A 109 -37.51 16.86 -22.38
CA ALA A 109 -38.46 16.16 -23.22
C ALA A 109 -37.92 14.81 -23.73
N LEU A 110 -36.61 14.70 -24.01
CA LEU A 110 -35.96 13.43 -24.35
C LEU A 110 -35.80 12.50 -23.15
N GLU A 111 -35.53 13.02 -21.94
CA GLU A 111 -35.53 12.20 -20.71
C GLU A 111 -36.90 11.55 -20.45
N LEU A 112 -37.98 12.24 -20.80
CA LEU A 112 -39.34 11.75 -20.67
C LEU A 112 -39.70 10.74 -21.78
N ASP A 113 -39.22 10.96 -23.01
CA ASP A 113 -39.48 10.10 -24.17
C ASP A 113 -38.23 9.98 -25.06
N GLU A 114 -37.36 9.03 -24.72
CA GLU A 114 -36.05 8.82 -25.37
C GLU A 114 -36.16 8.51 -26.88
N GLY A 115 -37.30 7.97 -27.32
CA GLY A 115 -37.55 7.58 -28.71
C GLY A 115 -38.06 8.71 -29.61
N ASN A 116 -38.24 9.92 -29.08
CA ASN A 116 -38.84 11.01 -29.83
C ASN A 116 -37.84 11.66 -30.80
N ALA A 117 -37.83 11.17 -32.05
CA ALA A 117 -36.97 11.66 -33.11
C ALA A 117 -37.15 13.16 -33.41
N GLU A 118 -38.35 13.72 -33.23
CA GLU A 118 -38.59 15.15 -33.46
C GLU A 118 -37.89 16.02 -32.41
N VAL A 119 -37.94 15.61 -31.15
CA VAL A 119 -37.24 16.33 -30.06
C VAL A 119 -35.74 16.23 -30.26
N GLY A 120 -35.24 15.04 -30.62
CA GLY A 120 -33.83 14.81 -30.93
C GLY A 120 -33.33 15.69 -32.08
N ALA A 121 -34.11 15.77 -33.17
CA ALA A 121 -33.79 16.63 -34.30
C ALA A 121 -33.77 18.12 -33.93
N LEU A 122 -34.75 18.60 -33.14
CA LEU A 122 -34.78 19.99 -32.72
C LEU A 122 -33.66 20.32 -31.71
N LEU A 123 -33.28 19.38 -30.85
CA LEU A 123 -32.13 19.53 -29.96
C LEU A 123 -30.85 19.68 -30.77
N ALA A 124 -30.60 18.77 -31.73
CA ALA A 124 -29.43 18.87 -32.61
C ALA A 124 -29.38 20.21 -33.34
N GLN A 125 -30.49 20.64 -33.96
CA GLN A 125 -30.59 21.94 -34.63
C GLN A 125 -30.33 23.13 -33.67
N THR A 126 -30.84 23.05 -32.43
CA THR A 126 -30.63 24.07 -31.40
C THR A 126 -29.14 24.17 -31.04
N LEU A 127 -28.48 23.03 -30.81
CA LEU A 127 -27.06 22.99 -30.48
C LEU A 127 -26.19 23.50 -31.64
N ASP A 128 -26.48 23.09 -32.88
CA ASP A 128 -25.79 23.59 -34.07
C ASP A 128 -25.91 25.11 -34.21
N THR A 129 -27.11 25.66 -34.00
CA THR A 129 -27.34 27.12 -34.08
C THR A 129 -26.60 27.87 -32.97
N ARG A 130 -26.51 27.31 -31.76
CA ARG A 130 -25.71 27.88 -30.67
C ARG A 130 -24.21 27.84 -30.98
N VAL A 131 -23.73 26.75 -31.59
CA VAL A 131 -22.34 26.62 -32.06
C VAL A 131 -22.03 27.67 -33.13
N GLU A 132 -22.93 27.93 -34.08
CA GLU A 132 -22.76 29.02 -35.06
C GLU A 132 -22.68 30.40 -34.39
N GLY A 133 -23.52 30.64 -33.37
CA GLY A 133 -23.46 31.85 -32.54
C GLY A 133 -22.10 32.00 -31.83
N ALA A 134 -21.61 30.92 -31.22
CA ALA A 134 -20.30 30.88 -30.57
C ALA A 134 -19.14 31.10 -31.56
N GLN A 135 -19.24 30.56 -32.78
CA GLN A 135 -18.26 30.81 -33.84
C GLN A 135 -18.24 32.28 -34.29
N LYS A 136 -19.41 32.94 -34.39
CA LYS A 136 -19.48 34.38 -34.65
C LYS A 136 -18.86 35.20 -33.52
N ALA A 137 -19.12 34.83 -32.26
CA ALA A 137 -18.49 35.46 -31.10
C ALA A 137 -16.97 35.29 -31.12
N LEU A 138 -16.46 34.11 -31.51
CA LEU A 138 -15.03 33.85 -31.69
C LEU A 138 -14.42 34.74 -32.80
N GLN A 139 -15.10 34.88 -33.95
CA GLN A 139 -14.65 35.77 -35.03
C GLN A 139 -14.63 37.25 -34.62
N ALA A 140 -15.54 37.65 -33.73
CA ALA A 140 -15.57 38.99 -33.13
C ALA A 140 -14.61 39.17 -31.94
N GLU A 141 -13.71 38.22 -31.70
CA GLU A 141 -12.76 38.20 -30.57
C GLU A 141 -13.41 38.25 -29.17
N LYS A 142 -14.70 37.93 -29.06
CA LYS A 142 -15.40 37.79 -27.77
C LYS A 142 -15.15 36.41 -27.18
N LEU A 143 -13.88 36.14 -26.86
CA LEU A 143 -13.38 34.81 -26.52
C LEU A 143 -14.09 34.19 -25.31
N GLN A 144 -14.43 34.99 -24.29
CA GLN A 144 -15.12 34.51 -23.09
C GLN A 144 -16.57 34.10 -23.38
N GLU A 145 -17.31 34.90 -24.17
CA GLU A 145 -18.68 34.57 -24.59
C GLU A 145 -18.67 33.31 -25.47
N ALA A 146 -17.76 33.24 -26.45
CA ALA A 146 -17.60 32.08 -27.32
C ALA A 146 -17.28 30.81 -26.52
N ARG A 147 -16.36 30.91 -25.53
CA ARG A 147 -16.01 29.78 -24.65
C ARG A 147 -17.21 29.27 -23.88
N ALA A 148 -17.94 30.17 -23.22
CA ALA A 148 -19.09 29.82 -22.40
C ALA A 148 -20.17 29.11 -23.22
N GLU A 149 -20.43 29.56 -24.45
CA GLU A 149 -21.40 28.90 -25.33
C GLU A 149 -20.93 27.52 -25.84
N PHE A 150 -19.67 27.37 -26.25
CA PHE A 150 -19.16 26.05 -26.63
C PHE A 150 -19.18 25.07 -25.45
N ASP A 151 -18.80 25.50 -24.25
CA ASP A 151 -18.87 24.66 -23.05
C ASP A 151 -20.31 24.28 -22.68
N ALA A 152 -21.26 25.21 -22.84
CA ALA A 152 -22.67 24.94 -22.59
C ALA A 152 -23.27 23.92 -23.57
N VAL A 153 -22.82 23.92 -24.83
CA VAL A 153 -23.18 22.87 -25.81
C VAL A 153 -22.55 21.53 -25.42
N LEU A 154 -21.26 21.52 -25.06
CA LEU A 154 -20.54 20.30 -24.67
C LEU A 154 -21.06 19.68 -23.35
N ALA A 155 -21.68 20.47 -22.48
CA ALA A 155 -22.36 19.97 -21.30
C ALA A 155 -23.61 19.11 -21.63
N VAL A 156 -24.19 19.30 -22.81
CA VAL A 156 -25.37 18.56 -23.30
C VAL A 156 -24.96 17.45 -24.27
N ASP A 157 -24.09 17.76 -25.23
CA ASP A 157 -23.49 16.81 -26.16
C ASP A 157 -21.95 16.89 -26.08
N ALA A 158 -21.37 16.03 -25.25
CA ALA A 158 -19.94 16.00 -25.03
C ALA A 158 -19.15 15.69 -26.31
N GLU A 159 -19.72 14.97 -27.29
CA GLU A 159 -19.05 14.54 -28.53
C GLU A 159 -19.29 15.50 -29.70
N HIS A 160 -19.96 16.64 -29.48
CA HIS A 160 -20.25 17.60 -30.53
C HIS A 160 -18.97 18.13 -31.21
N ALA A 161 -18.67 17.61 -32.40
CA ALA A 161 -17.38 17.81 -33.06
C ALA A 161 -17.05 19.29 -33.32
N ALA A 162 -18.03 20.09 -33.75
CA ALA A 162 -17.85 21.51 -34.01
C ALA A 162 -17.60 22.33 -32.73
N ALA A 163 -18.27 22.02 -31.61
CA ALA A 163 -18.06 22.70 -30.34
C ALA A 163 -16.67 22.38 -29.75
N ARG A 164 -16.21 21.12 -29.83
CA ARG A 164 -14.83 20.73 -29.44
C ARG A 164 -13.76 21.48 -30.24
N LYS A 165 -13.94 21.57 -31.55
CA LYS A 165 -13.07 22.37 -32.42
C LYS A 165 -13.11 23.86 -32.04
N GLY A 166 -14.30 24.37 -31.74
CA GLY A 166 -14.53 25.73 -31.25
C GLY A 166 -13.76 26.05 -29.98
N VAL A 167 -13.86 25.20 -28.95
CA VAL A 167 -13.06 25.28 -27.72
C VAL A 167 -11.56 25.36 -28.00
N THR A 168 -11.06 24.50 -28.89
CA THR A 168 -9.64 24.49 -29.27
C THR A 168 -9.24 25.78 -30.00
N ALA A 169 -10.11 26.30 -30.86
CA ALA A 169 -9.89 27.56 -31.56
C ALA A 169 -9.90 28.77 -30.60
N VAL A 170 -10.78 28.78 -29.59
CA VAL A 170 -10.77 29.81 -28.53
C VAL A 170 -9.45 29.78 -27.75
N ARG A 171 -9.00 28.59 -27.31
CA ARG A 171 -7.71 28.43 -26.62
C ARG A 171 -6.54 28.89 -27.49
N THR A 172 -6.57 28.59 -28.78
CA THR A 172 -5.59 29.07 -29.76
C THR A 172 -5.59 30.60 -29.86
N ALA A 173 -6.76 31.22 -29.88
CA ALA A 173 -6.90 32.68 -29.93
C ALA A 173 -6.38 33.36 -28.64
N TRP A 174 -6.68 32.80 -27.46
CA TRP A 174 -6.09 33.27 -26.20
C TRP A 174 -4.57 33.11 -26.18
N ALA A 175 -4.04 31.96 -26.61
CA ALA A 175 -2.61 31.72 -26.70
C ALA A 175 -1.92 32.78 -27.58
N ARG A 176 -2.49 33.09 -28.76
CA ARG A 176 -1.97 34.14 -29.65
C ARG A 176 -2.03 35.54 -29.02
N ARG A 177 -3.12 35.88 -28.33
CA ARG A 177 -3.27 37.16 -27.63
C ARG A 177 -2.21 37.32 -26.54
N TRP A 178 -2.01 36.31 -25.71
CA TRP A 178 -0.96 36.31 -24.68
C TRP A 178 0.44 36.36 -25.29
N PHE A 179 0.69 35.60 -26.36
CA PHE A 179 1.95 35.64 -27.08
C PHE A 179 2.27 37.03 -27.64
N SER A 180 1.29 37.72 -28.23
CA SER A 180 1.47 39.11 -28.72
C SER A 180 1.75 40.09 -27.59
N THR A 181 1.12 39.88 -26.43
CA THR A 181 1.35 40.69 -25.22
C THR A 181 2.75 40.44 -24.68
N ALA A 182 3.19 39.18 -24.64
CA ALA A 182 4.53 38.79 -24.20
C ALA A 182 5.60 39.42 -25.09
N LYS A 183 5.43 39.37 -26.41
CA LYS A 183 6.36 39.99 -27.36
C LYS A 183 6.47 41.50 -27.15
N ARG A 184 5.35 42.20 -26.98
CA ARG A 184 5.35 43.64 -26.66
C ARG A 184 6.12 43.93 -25.37
N LEU A 185 5.90 43.14 -24.32
CA LEU A 185 6.60 43.31 -23.04
C LEU A 185 8.10 43.03 -23.16
N GLU A 186 8.48 42.05 -23.98
CA GLU A 186 9.87 41.76 -24.29
C GLU A 186 10.54 42.91 -25.05
N ASP A 187 9.86 43.46 -26.07
CA ASP A 187 10.34 44.64 -26.83
C ASP A 187 10.45 45.90 -25.93
N GLU A 188 9.62 46.01 -24.88
CA GLU A 188 9.68 47.04 -23.84
C GLU A 188 10.77 46.79 -22.77
N GLY A 189 11.48 45.65 -22.82
CA GLY A 189 12.51 45.27 -21.83
C GLY A 189 11.97 44.73 -20.50
N LYS A 190 10.65 44.50 -20.38
CA LYS A 190 9.99 43.94 -19.19
C LYS A 190 10.01 42.42 -19.22
N LEU A 191 11.22 41.86 -19.10
CA LEU A 191 11.48 40.45 -19.31
C LEU A 191 10.73 39.53 -18.33
N GLY A 192 10.54 39.94 -17.07
CA GLY A 192 9.80 39.14 -16.08
C GLY A 192 8.32 39.00 -16.42
N ASN A 193 7.67 40.10 -16.82
CA ASN A 193 6.28 40.11 -17.29
C ASN A 193 6.15 39.38 -18.64
N ALA A 194 7.14 39.53 -19.53
CA ALA A 194 7.17 38.80 -20.80
C ALA A 194 7.24 37.28 -20.57
N LEU A 195 8.09 36.82 -19.65
CA LEU A 195 8.18 35.40 -19.29
C LEU A 195 6.84 34.84 -18.81
N LEU A 196 6.16 35.54 -17.90
CA LEU A 196 4.83 35.15 -17.41
C LEU A 196 3.79 35.07 -18.54
N ALA A 197 3.80 36.06 -19.44
CA ALA A 197 2.88 36.09 -20.57
C ALA A 197 3.15 34.97 -21.58
N TYR A 198 4.41 34.61 -21.83
CA TYR A 198 4.76 33.44 -22.66
C TYR A 198 4.33 32.13 -21.97
N VAL A 199 4.58 31.97 -20.67
CA VAL A 199 4.14 30.79 -19.92
C VAL A 199 2.60 30.67 -19.94
N ARG A 200 1.88 31.79 -19.76
CA ARG A 200 0.42 31.82 -19.87
C ARG A 200 -0.04 31.43 -21.29
N ALA A 201 0.63 31.92 -22.33
CA ALA A 201 0.31 31.56 -23.72
C ALA A 201 0.48 30.06 -23.99
N ASP A 202 1.53 29.43 -23.46
CA ASP A 202 1.77 27.99 -23.60
C ASP A 202 0.76 27.16 -22.79
N GLN A 203 0.37 27.62 -21.61
CA GLN A 203 -0.68 27.00 -20.78
C GLN A 203 -2.03 26.96 -21.51
N GLU A 204 -2.38 28.03 -22.23
CA GLU A 204 -3.64 28.07 -22.99
C GLU A 204 -3.71 26.94 -24.02
N LEU A 205 -2.67 26.74 -24.84
CA LEU A 205 -2.57 25.59 -25.73
C LEU A 205 -1.13 25.36 -26.16
N ALA A 206 -0.50 24.31 -25.63
CA ALA A 206 0.87 23.94 -25.96
C ALA A 206 1.03 23.72 -27.47
N GLY A 207 2.08 24.31 -28.06
CA GLY A 207 2.38 24.22 -29.49
C GLY A 207 1.54 25.11 -30.41
N ALA A 208 0.57 25.88 -29.89
CA ALA A 208 -0.20 26.83 -30.70
C ALA A 208 0.64 28.03 -31.20
N THR A 209 1.72 28.35 -30.48
CA THR A 209 2.68 29.40 -30.77
C THR A 209 4.09 28.96 -30.34
N GLN A 210 5.12 29.74 -30.67
CA GLN A 210 6.50 29.53 -30.20
C GLN A 210 6.71 29.99 -28.73
N ALA A 211 5.64 30.10 -27.93
CA ALA A 211 5.71 30.65 -26.58
C ALA A 211 6.71 29.92 -25.68
N ARG A 212 6.78 28.59 -25.76
CA ARG A 212 7.69 27.78 -24.94
C ARG A 212 9.16 28.07 -25.23
N GLU A 213 9.56 28.06 -26.50
CA GLU A 213 10.95 28.34 -26.91
C GLU A 213 11.35 29.77 -26.52
N ARG A 214 10.44 30.73 -26.67
CA ARG A 214 10.66 32.12 -26.26
C ARG A 214 10.72 32.28 -24.75
N ALA A 215 9.87 31.59 -23.99
CA ALA A 215 9.93 31.57 -22.53
C ALA A 215 11.28 31.04 -22.03
N GLU A 216 11.79 29.96 -22.64
CA GLU A 216 13.11 29.43 -22.29
C GLU A 216 14.25 30.42 -22.61
N ALA A 217 14.18 31.11 -23.76
CA ALA A 217 15.16 32.14 -24.12
C ALA A 217 15.15 33.32 -23.13
N VAL A 218 13.96 33.85 -22.81
CA VAL A 218 13.80 34.95 -21.85
C VAL A 218 14.24 34.51 -20.44
N ARG A 219 13.92 33.28 -20.04
CA ARG A 219 14.36 32.72 -18.75
C ARG A 219 15.87 32.69 -18.64
N ARG A 220 16.58 32.26 -19.69
CA ARG A 220 18.06 32.25 -19.71
C ARG A 220 18.62 33.66 -19.60
N LEU A 221 18.07 34.62 -20.34
CA LEU A 221 18.47 36.03 -20.25
C LEU A 221 18.29 36.59 -18.83
N LEU A 222 17.16 36.32 -18.20
CA LEU A 222 16.89 36.72 -16.82
C LEU A 222 17.84 36.02 -15.83
N GLN A 223 18.11 34.72 -16.01
CA GLN A 223 19.05 33.97 -15.18
C GLN A 223 20.47 34.54 -15.29
N ASP A 224 20.89 34.96 -16.48
CA ASP A 224 22.19 35.61 -16.69
C ASP A 224 22.21 37.02 -16.11
N GLU A 225 21.10 37.76 -16.10
CA GLU A 225 20.97 39.08 -15.46
C GLU A 225 21.10 38.99 -13.94
N VAL A 226 20.45 38.01 -13.31
CA VAL A 226 20.47 37.85 -11.85
C VAL A 226 21.65 37.01 -11.34
N ALA A 227 22.48 36.49 -12.25
CA ALA A 227 23.54 35.56 -11.92
C ALA A 227 24.50 36.11 -10.86
N PHE A 228 24.79 35.30 -9.85
CA PHE A 228 25.76 35.62 -8.82
C PHE A 228 27.16 35.25 -9.29
N MET A 229 28.01 36.25 -9.44
CA MET A 229 29.32 36.09 -10.04
C MET A 229 30.38 35.76 -8.99
N VAL A 230 31.16 34.72 -9.22
CA VAL A 230 32.30 34.32 -8.38
C VAL A 230 33.56 34.51 -9.21
N VAL A 231 34.25 35.63 -9.00
CA VAL A 231 35.50 35.95 -9.69
C VAL A 231 36.66 35.33 -8.91
N THR A 232 37.35 34.35 -9.50
CA THR A 232 38.44 33.67 -8.82
C THR A 232 39.58 33.33 -9.78
N ALA A 233 40.81 33.56 -9.34
CA ALA A 233 42.01 33.15 -10.03
C ALA A 233 42.46 31.77 -9.51
N PRO A 234 43.36 31.05 -10.23
CA PRO A 234 44.02 29.89 -9.66
C PRO A 234 44.67 30.23 -8.30
N ALA A 235 44.60 29.29 -7.36
CA ALA A 235 45.18 29.50 -6.03
C ALA A 235 46.69 29.74 -6.13
N ASP A 236 47.20 30.68 -5.32
CA ASP A 236 48.62 30.94 -5.18
C ASP A 236 49.30 29.79 -4.39
N ASP A 237 50.16 29.02 -5.04
CA ASP A 237 50.82 27.84 -4.45
C ASP A 237 52.13 28.24 -3.75
N LYS A 238 52.02 28.71 -2.50
CA LYS A 238 53.19 29.00 -1.66
C LYS A 238 53.79 27.74 -1.04
N ALA A 239 52.99 26.68 -0.92
CA ALA A 239 53.41 25.40 -0.35
C ALA A 239 54.24 24.53 -1.31
N SER A 240 54.37 24.93 -2.59
CA SER A 240 55.01 24.12 -3.64
C SER A 240 54.38 22.72 -3.78
N ALA A 241 53.06 22.64 -3.66
CA ALA A 241 52.25 21.42 -3.72
C ALA A 241 51.21 21.51 -4.84
N PRO A 242 51.62 21.33 -6.13
CA PRO A 242 50.77 21.60 -7.29
C PRO A 242 49.57 20.65 -7.38
N ASP A 243 49.67 19.45 -6.81
CA ASP A 243 48.61 18.46 -6.70
C ASP A 243 47.44 18.94 -5.83
N VAL A 244 47.74 19.62 -4.72
CA VAL A 244 46.73 20.26 -3.86
C VAL A 244 46.23 21.56 -4.48
N ALA A 245 47.12 22.40 -5.01
CA ALA A 245 46.75 23.65 -5.65
C ALA A 245 45.80 23.44 -6.86
N GLN A 246 46.00 22.37 -7.64
CA GLN A 246 45.10 22.01 -8.75
C GLN A 246 43.68 21.66 -8.27
N ARG A 247 43.52 21.14 -7.04
CA ARG A 247 42.20 20.89 -6.43
C ARG A 247 41.49 22.18 -6.04
N LEU A 248 42.23 23.26 -5.82
CA LEU A 248 41.68 24.60 -5.57
C LEU A 248 41.41 25.37 -6.88
N SER A 249 41.27 24.69 -8.02
CA SER A 249 41.04 25.35 -9.29
C SER A 249 39.62 25.94 -9.42
N PRO A 250 39.45 27.05 -10.16
CA PRO A 250 38.13 27.65 -10.44
C PRO A 250 37.12 26.67 -11.02
N GLY A 251 37.57 25.77 -11.91
CA GLY A 251 36.71 24.75 -12.52
C GLY A 251 36.18 23.74 -11.51
N ARG A 252 36.97 23.37 -10.50
CA ARG A 252 36.53 22.47 -9.43
C ARG A 252 35.57 23.17 -8.46
N LEU A 253 35.81 24.45 -8.17
CA LEU A 253 34.86 25.28 -7.41
C LEU A 253 33.50 25.35 -8.13
N ALA A 254 33.50 25.58 -9.44
CA ALA A 254 32.28 25.63 -10.26
C ALA A 254 31.50 24.31 -10.21
N ALA A 255 32.19 23.16 -10.21
CA ALA A 255 31.58 21.85 -10.12
C ALA A 255 31.01 21.53 -8.72
N MET A 256 31.56 22.13 -7.65
CA MET A 256 31.08 21.95 -6.27
C MET A 256 29.87 22.82 -5.93
N LEU A 257 29.64 23.90 -6.69
CA LEU A 257 28.50 24.78 -6.50
C LEU A 257 27.23 24.19 -7.16
N PRO A 258 26.03 24.48 -6.63
CA PRO A 258 24.80 23.93 -7.18
C PRO A 258 24.53 24.48 -8.60
N GLN A 259 24.23 23.59 -9.55
CA GLN A 259 24.05 23.93 -10.98
C GLN A 259 22.65 24.47 -11.32
N GLU A 260 21.68 24.24 -10.45
CA GLU A 260 20.28 24.66 -10.66
C GLU A 260 20.06 26.15 -10.41
N VAL A 261 20.93 26.77 -9.61
CA VAL A 261 20.91 28.20 -9.30
C VAL A 261 21.89 28.95 -10.19
N PRO A 262 21.64 30.23 -10.50
CA PRO A 262 22.48 30.99 -11.42
C PRO A 262 23.75 31.50 -10.72
N ILE A 263 24.63 30.60 -10.27
CA ILE A 263 25.98 30.94 -9.78
C ILE A 263 26.98 30.70 -10.92
N ARG A 264 27.82 31.69 -11.21
CA ARG A 264 28.79 31.63 -12.31
C ARG A 264 30.19 31.90 -11.79
N VAL A 265 31.08 30.92 -11.93
CA VAL A 265 32.49 31.08 -11.60
C VAL A 265 33.24 31.54 -12.85
N ILE A 266 33.90 32.69 -12.77
CA ILE A 266 34.68 33.27 -13.87
C ILE A 266 36.09 33.62 -13.41
N THR A 267 37.05 33.58 -14.34
CA THR A 267 38.46 33.95 -14.09
C THR A 267 38.80 35.35 -14.58
N THR A 268 37.90 35.98 -15.33
CA THR A 268 38.03 37.34 -15.87
C THR A 268 37.31 38.37 -14.99
N GLU A 269 37.45 39.65 -15.29
CA GLU A 269 36.68 40.69 -14.60
C GLU A 269 35.17 40.47 -14.77
N ALA A 270 34.42 40.71 -13.68
CA ALA A 270 32.96 40.64 -13.72
C ALA A 270 32.38 41.85 -14.48
N PRO A 271 31.26 41.68 -15.19
CA PRO A 271 30.54 42.81 -15.76
C PRO A 271 30.09 43.80 -14.65
N LYS A 272 30.09 45.10 -14.96
CA LYS A 272 29.86 46.17 -13.97
C LYS A 272 28.49 46.14 -13.27
N ASN A 273 27.52 45.42 -13.82
CA ASN A 273 26.14 45.41 -13.35
C ASN A 273 25.78 44.14 -12.54
N HIS A 274 26.74 43.24 -12.33
CA HIS A 274 26.51 41.98 -11.63
C HIS A 274 26.95 42.05 -10.16
N GLU A 275 26.15 41.43 -9.30
CA GLU A 275 26.51 41.22 -7.90
C GLU A 275 27.26 39.89 -7.73
N GLY A 276 28.11 39.80 -6.71
CA GLY A 276 28.95 38.63 -6.54
C GLY A 276 30.10 38.85 -5.58
N VAL A 277 31.05 37.91 -5.61
CA VAL A 277 32.25 37.93 -4.78
C VAL A 277 33.50 37.72 -5.61
N ARG A 278 34.57 38.40 -5.22
CA ARG A 278 35.94 38.10 -5.63
C ARG A 278 36.59 37.21 -4.57
N LEU A 279 37.02 36.04 -4.98
CA LEU A 279 37.67 35.03 -4.16
C LEU A 279 39.16 34.97 -4.52
N GLY A 280 40.03 35.34 -3.59
CA GLY A 280 41.45 35.03 -3.63
C GLY A 280 41.74 33.80 -2.78
N MET A 281 42.55 32.87 -3.28
CA MET A 281 42.97 31.66 -2.56
C MET A 281 44.49 31.56 -2.56
N ALA A 282 45.07 31.20 -1.43
CA ALA A 282 46.49 30.88 -1.29
C ALA A 282 46.64 29.58 -0.51
N LEU A 283 47.42 28.65 -1.05
CA LEU A 283 47.83 27.43 -0.35
C LEU A 283 49.12 27.75 0.41
N GLU A 284 49.00 27.99 1.71
CA GLU A 284 50.12 28.44 2.54
C GLU A 284 51.06 27.29 2.89
N ARG A 285 50.52 26.12 3.23
CA ARG A 285 51.33 25.00 3.71
C ARG A 285 50.64 23.64 3.51
N VAL A 286 51.42 22.60 3.24
CA VAL A 286 50.97 21.20 3.25
C VAL A 286 51.94 20.38 4.12
N LEU A 287 51.46 19.83 5.23
CA LEU A 287 52.26 19.07 6.19
C LEU A 287 51.77 17.62 6.30
N PRO A 288 52.57 16.63 5.87
CA PRO A 288 52.36 15.25 6.25
C PRO A 288 52.95 14.97 7.64
N VAL A 289 52.15 14.42 8.53
CA VAL A 289 52.54 13.97 9.88
C VAL A 289 52.29 12.47 9.97
N LYS A 290 53.37 11.71 10.20
CA LYS A 290 53.31 10.28 10.48
C LYS A 290 53.51 10.07 11.97
N SER A 291 52.56 9.39 12.62
CA SER A 291 52.69 8.98 14.01
C SER A 291 52.47 7.47 14.14
N VAL A 292 53.24 6.84 15.01
CA VAL A 292 53.09 5.42 15.35
C VAL A 292 52.81 5.34 16.84
N GLU A 293 51.66 4.78 17.19
CA GLU A 293 51.28 4.52 18.57
C GLU A 293 51.40 3.02 18.85
N GLN A 294 52.06 2.65 19.95
CA GLN A 294 52.14 1.26 20.38
C GLN A 294 50.94 0.92 21.26
N GLY A 295 50.25 -0.14 20.91
CA GLY A 295 49.15 -0.70 21.67
C GLY A 295 49.34 -2.20 21.92
N GLN A 296 48.48 -2.76 22.76
CA GLN A 296 48.41 -4.20 22.98
C GLN A 296 47.01 -4.70 22.65
N ARG A 297 46.94 -5.80 21.89
CA ARG A 297 45.70 -6.57 21.68
C ARG A 297 45.88 -7.96 22.28
N SER A 298 44.79 -8.59 22.67
CA SER A 298 44.80 -9.99 23.09
C SER A 298 44.07 -10.87 22.08
N THR A 299 44.61 -12.05 21.81
CA THR A 299 43.89 -13.11 21.10
C THR A 299 43.69 -14.30 22.02
N ARG A 300 42.54 -14.96 21.89
CA ARG A 300 42.22 -16.15 22.65
C ARG A 300 42.66 -17.37 21.85
N TYR A 301 43.60 -18.16 22.38
CA TYR A 301 44.12 -19.35 21.71
C TYR A 301 43.86 -20.61 22.54
N LEU A 302 43.82 -21.74 21.85
CA LEU A 302 43.66 -23.05 22.46
C LEU A 302 44.96 -23.45 23.17
N LEU A 303 44.94 -23.52 24.50
CA LEU A 303 46.10 -23.89 25.30
C LEU A 303 46.23 -25.42 25.36
N THR A 304 45.16 -26.09 25.77
CA THR A 304 45.08 -27.56 25.95
C THR A 304 43.63 -28.00 26.00
N ASN A 305 43.33 -29.26 25.70
CA ASN A 305 42.02 -29.83 26.00
C ASN A 305 42.01 -30.38 27.44
N LYS A 306 40.98 -30.06 28.23
CA LYS A 306 40.76 -30.64 29.56
C LYS A 306 39.60 -31.62 29.47
N ALA A 307 39.79 -32.84 29.96
CA ALA A 307 38.71 -33.79 30.12
C ALA A 307 37.76 -33.33 31.25
N VAL A 308 36.52 -33.00 30.90
CA VAL A 308 35.46 -32.60 31.83
C VAL A 308 34.35 -33.65 31.79
N PRO A 309 33.64 -33.93 32.90
CA PRO A 309 32.51 -34.87 32.90
C PRO A 309 31.49 -34.52 31.82
N ASN A 310 31.04 -35.51 31.06
CA ASN A 310 30.11 -35.29 29.95
C ASN A 310 28.71 -34.91 30.49
N PRO A 311 28.22 -33.67 30.27
CA PRO A 311 26.92 -33.26 30.77
C PRO A 311 25.77 -34.08 30.16
N ARG A 312 25.90 -34.50 28.89
CA ARG A 312 24.88 -35.32 28.21
C ARG A 312 24.69 -36.67 28.87
N ARG A 313 25.77 -37.25 29.40
CA ARG A 313 25.68 -38.53 30.10
C ARG A 313 24.87 -38.39 31.39
N PHE A 314 25.05 -37.30 32.12
CA PHE A 314 24.27 -36.98 33.31
C PHE A 314 22.78 -36.75 32.97
N GLU A 315 22.49 -36.01 31.89
CA GLU A 315 21.12 -35.83 31.41
C GLU A 315 20.46 -37.17 31.04
N LEU A 316 21.16 -38.04 30.31
CA LEU A 316 20.68 -39.38 29.96
C LEU A 316 20.47 -40.26 31.19
N GLU A 317 21.31 -40.14 32.22
CA GLU A 317 21.14 -40.86 33.49
C GLU A 317 19.85 -40.44 34.18
N THR A 318 19.61 -39.13 34.28
CA THR A 318 18.37 -38.61 34.87
C THR A 318 17.12 -39.01 34.07
N ALA A 319 17.20 -38.97 32.74
CA ALA A 319 16.11 -39.40 31.87
C ALA A 319 15.82 -40.90 32.03
N LEU A 320 16.85 -41.74 32.06
CA LEU A 320 16.71 -43.18 32.29
C LEU A 320 16.02 -43.46 33.62
N LEU A 321 16.45 -42.82 34.71
CA LEU A 321 15.81 -42.97 36.02
C LEU A 321 14.32 -42.58 36.00
N THR A 322 13.94 -41.57 35.22
CA THR A 322 12.51 -41.21 35.07
C THR A 322 11.73 -42.26 34.30
N GLU A 323 12.30 -42.84 33.23
CA GLU A 323 11.64 -43.88 32.46
C GLU A 323 11.52 -45.20 33.24
N GLU A 324 12.50 -45.53 34.09
CA GLU A 324 12.43 -46.67 35.01
C GLU A 324 11.30 -46.51 36.03
N ARG A 325 11.12 -45.32 36.62
CA ARG A 325 9.99 -45.04 37.52
C ARG A 325 8.64 -45.16 36.80
N LYS A 326 8.54 -44.66 35.56
CA LYS A 326 7.32 -44.81 34.75
C LYS A 326 7.02 -46.28 34.46
N LEU A 327 8.04 -47.08 34.19
CA LEU A 327 7.87 -48.53 33.98
C LEU A 327 7.25 -49.20 35.21
N GLU A 328 7.78 -48.91 36.40
CA GLU A 328 7.23 -49.46 37.65
C GLU A 328 5.74 -49.10 37.85
N GLU A 329 5.34 -47.87 37.49
CA GLU A 329 3.94 -47.44 37.58
C GLU A 329 3.04 -48.16 36.56
N VAL A 330 3.50 -48.31 35.33
CA VAL A 330 2.75 -49.00 34.26
C VAL A 330 2.57 -50.48 34.60
N GLU A 331 3.63 -51.14 35.07
CA GLU A 331 3.56 -52.54 35.50
C GLU A 331 2.64 -52.73 36.71
N ARG A 332 2.64 -51.78 37.65
CA ARG A 332 1.71 -51.80 38.78
C ARG A 332 0.25 -51.68 38.31
N LYS A 333 -0.03 -50.81 37.35
CA LYS A 333 -1.38 -50.66 36.74
C LYS A 333 -1.80 -51.93 36.01
N MET A 334 -0.92 -52.51 35.19
CA MET A 334 -1.15 -53.79 34.52
C MET A 334 -1.47 -54.91 35.53
N GLY A 335 -0.71 -55.02 36.62
CA GLY A 335 -0.99 -55.97 37.70
C GLY A 335 -2.32 -55.71 38.43
N GLY A 336 -2.80 -54.46 38.45
CA GLY A 336 -4.15 -54.13 38.91
C GLY A 336 -5.24 -54.67 37.99
N VAL A 337 -5.13 -54.40 36.68
CA VAL A 337 -6.09 -54.86 35.67
C VAL A 337 -6.13 -56.38 35.58
N LEU A 338 -4.97 -57.05 35.62
CA LEU A 338 -4.88 -58.51 35.59
C LEU A 338 -5.65 -59.16 36.76
N ARG A 339 -5.50 -58.62 37.97
CA ARG A 339 -6.22 -59.13 39.15
C ARG A 339 -7.72 -58.95 39.02
N GLU A 340 -8.17 -57.81 38.48
CA GLU A 340 -9.59 -57.56 38.26
C GLU A 340 -10.18 -58.46 37.16
N TYR A 341 -9.45 -58.65 36.06
CA TYR A 341 -9.82 -59.58 34.99
C TYR A 341 -10.01 -61.00 35.51
N LEU A 342 -9.02 -61.55 36.23
CA LEU A 342 -9.09 -62.90 36.79
C LEU A 342 -10.30 -63.06 37.72
N ARG A 343 -10.55 -62.07 38.60
CA ARG A 343 -11.73 -62.08 39.48
C ARG A 343 -13.04 -62.12 38.70
N ARG A 344 -13.17 -61.34 37.62
CA ARG A 344 -14.39 -61.32 36.79
C ARG A 344 -14.53 -62.57 35.91
N GLN A 345 -13.42 -63.16 35.50
CA GLN A 345 -13.40 -64.43 34.79
C GLN A 345 -13.95 -65.56 35.67
N ASP A 346 -13.57 -65.61 36.95
CA ASP A 346 -14.13 -66.56 37.91
C ASP A 346 -15.65 -66.35 38.10
N GLU A 347 -16.11 -65.09 38.24
CA GLU A 347 -17.54 -64.76 38.33
C GLU A 347 -18.33 -65.13 37.06
N LEU A 348 -17.68 -65.08 35.88
CA LEU A 348 -18.25 -65.49 34.60
C LEU A 348 -18.39 -67.01 34.51
N VAL A 349 -17.39 -67.76 34.95
CA VAL A 349 -17.44 -69.23 35.02
C VAL A 349 -18.60 -69.66 35.91
N GLN A 350 -18.73 -69.05 37.10
CA GLN A 350 -19.87 -69.32 38.00
C GLN A 350 -21.22 -68.98 37.35
N ALA A 351 -21.32 -67.84 36.65
CA ALA A 351 -22.55 -67.46 35.95
C ALA A 351 -22.91 -68.43 34.82
N ARG A 352 -21.90 -68.94 34.08
CA ARG A 352 -22.08 -69.95 33.03
C ARG A 352 -22.67 -71.23 33.59
N GLU A 353 -22.17 -71.70 34.73
CA GLU A 353 -22.68 -72.89 35.40
C GLU A 353 -24.12 -72.70 35.91
N VAL A 354 -24.47 -71.51 36.41
CA VAL A 354 -25.84 -71.20 36.85
C VAL A 354 -26.80 -71.17 35.64
N ALA A 355 -26.44 -70.47 34.56
CA ALA A 355 -27.25 -70.41 33.34
C ALA A 355 -27.40 -71.79 32.67
N GLY A 356 -26.32 -72.57 32.63
CA GLY A 356 -26.34 -73.96 32.15
C GLY A 356 -27.30 -74.84 32.95
N ARG A 357 -27.22 -74.80 34.29
CA ARG A 357 -28.17 -75.51 35.16
C ARG A 357 -29.61 -75.04 34.99
N CYS A 358 -29.85 -73.77 34.67
CA CYS A 358 -31.18 -73.26 34.38
C CYS A 358 -31.74 -73.83 33.07
N ARG A 359 -30.97 -73.75 31.98
CA ARG A 359 -31.33 -74.36 30.69
C ARG A 359 -31.57 -75.86 30.78
N ASP A 360 -30.79 -76.57 31.56
CA ASP A 360 -31.00 -78.01 31.75
C ASP A 360 -32.30 -78.30 32.50
N ARG A 361 -32.71 -77.43 33.44
CA ARG A 361 -34.02 -77.52 34.11
C ARG A 361 -35.16 -77.23 33.14
N GLU A 362 -35.06 -76.20 32.31
CA GLU A 362 -36.05 -75.91 31.27
C GLU A 362 -36.16 -77.03 30.24
N ARG A 363 -35.04 -77.54 29.73
CA ARG A 363 -35.03 -78.66 28.78
C ARG A 363 -35.72 -79.87 29.37
N LYS A 364 -35.46 -80.21 30.65
CA LYS A 364 -36.14 -81.31 31.35
C LYS A 364 -37.63 -81.03 31.54
N ALA A 365 -38.01 -79.83 31.94
CA ALA A 365 -39.40 -79.44 32.12
C ALA A 365 -40.18 -79.49 30.78
N CYS A 366 -39.60 -78.94 29.72
CA CYS A 366 -40.17 -78.95 28.38
C CYS A 366 -40.23 -80.36 27.78
N SER A 367 -39.18 -81.18 27.95
CA SER A 367 -39.21 -82.58 27.50
C SER A 367 -40.27 -83.40 28.25
N LYS A 368 -40.48 -83.10 29.54
CA LYS A 368 -41.53 -83.72 30.35
C LYS A 368 -42.92 -83.27 29.88
N ALA A 369 -43.13 -81.97 29.65
CA ALA A 369 -44.38 -81.43 29.11
C ALA A 369 -44.69 -81.98 27.71
N LEU A 370 -43.68 -82.13 26.85
CA LEU A 370 -43.81 -82.77 25.53
C LEU A 370 -44.19 -84.25 25.66
N ALA A 371 -43.56 -85.00 26.56
CA ALA A 371 -43.92 -86.38 26.82
C ALA A 371 -45.38 -86.50 27.31
N GLU A 372 -45.77 -85.68 28.28
CA GLU A 372 -47.15 -85.60 28.79
C GLU A 372 -48.15 -85.22 27.68
N CYS A 373 -47.80 -84.26 26.81
CA CYS A 373 -48.60 -83.90 25.64
C CYS A 373 -48.74 -85.06 24.65
N THR A 374 -47.64 -85.78 24.33
CA THR A 374 -47.71 -86.93 23.41
C THR A 374 -48.60 -88.03 23.97
N GLU A 375 -48.52 -88.32 25.27
CA GLU A 375 -49.45 -89.25 25.92
C GLU A 375 -50.89 -88.74 25.88
N ALA A 376 -51.13 -87.45 26.15
CA ALA A 376 -52.47 -86.86 26.13
C ALA A 376 -53.11 -86.91 24.73
N ILE A 377 -52.33 -86.66 23.66
CA ILE A 377 -52.82 -86.75 22.26
C ILE A 377 -53.28 -88.17 21.93
N THR A 378 -52.61 -89.21 22.43
CA THR A 378 -53.05 -90.60 22.18
C THR A 378 -54.39 -90.95 22.84
N ARG A 379 -54.81 -90.20 23.86
CA ARG A 379 -56.04 -90.46 24.63
C ARG A 379 -57.23 -89.61 24.18
N VAL A 380 -57.02 -88.62 23.32
CA VAL A 380 -58.06 -87.69 22.87
C VAL A 380 -58.47 -87.97 21.43
N LYS A 381 -59.76 -87.78 21.14
CA LYS A 381 -60.31 -88.00 19.80
C LYS A 381 -59.69 -87.03 18.77
N PRO A 382 -59.52 -87.48 17.50
CA PRO A 382 -58.93 -86.66 16.45
C PRO A 382 -59.63 -85.30 16.32
N GLY A 383 -58.84 -84.22 16.37
CA GLY A 383 -59.32 -82.84 16.13
C GLY A 383 -59.42 -81.93 17.36
N HIS A 384 -59.17 -82.43 18.59
CA HIS A 384 -59.04 -81.58 19.79
C HIS A 384 -57.64 -81.68 20.38
N VAL A 385 -56.97 -80.55 20.57
CA VAL A 385 -55.66 -80.47 21.22
C VAL A 385 -55.86 -80.48 22.74
N PRO A 386 -55.26 -81.42 23.48
CA PRO A 386 -55.32 -81.46 24.95
C PRO A 386 -54.68 -80.20 25.57
N ARG A 387 -55.12 -79.79 26.76
CA ARG A 387 -54.52 -78.64 27.47
C ARG A 387 -53.08 -78.91 27.89
N GLU A 388 -52.73 -80.18 28.04
CA GLU A 388 -51.38 -80.68 28.31
C GLU A 388 -50.42 -80.38 27.15
N CYS A 389 -50.94 -80.07 25.96
CA CYS A 389 -50.19 -79.67 24.78
C CYS A 389 -50.08 -78.16 24.58
N ASP A 390 -50.35 -77.37 25.62
CA ASP A 390 -50.16 -75.93 25.57
C ASP A 390 -48.64 -75.60 25.47
N PRO A 391 -48.20 -74.90 24.40
CA PRO A 391 -46.80 -74.50 24.24
C PRO A 391 -46.27 -73.65 25.40
N SER A 392 -47.16 -72.96 26.14
CA SER A 392 -46.79 -72.16 27.31
C SER A 392 -46.32 -72.98 28.50
N LEU A 393 -46.48 -74.31 28.51
CA LEU A 393 -45.85 -75.18 29.50
C LEU A 393 -44.34 -75.31 29.27
N CYS A 394 -43.87 -75.06 28.05
CA CYS A 394 -42.47 -74.90 27.69
C CYS A 394 -42.10 -73.39 27.65
N ASN A 395 -42.47 -72.65 28.69
CA ASN A 395 -42.14 -71.22 28.78
C ASN A 395 -40.68 -71.01 29.21
N PRO A 396 -39.92 -70.10 28.58
CA PRO A 396 -38.60 -69.71 29.05
C PRO A 396 -38.72 -68.96 30.40
N GLN A 397 -38.22 -69.57 31.47
CA GLN A 397 -38.05 -68.97 32.80
C GLN A 397 -36.61 -68.48 33.05
N CYS A 398 -35.64 -68.85 32.20
CA CYS A 398 -34.21 -68.63 32.39
C CYS A 398 -33.64 -67.39 31.67
N GLU A 399 -34.49 -66.53 31.10
CA GLU A 399 -34.01 -65.33 30.39
C GLU A 399 -33.19 -64.38 31.27
N GLN A 400 -33.47 -64.34 32.58
CA GLN A 400 -32.76 -63.45 33.50
C GLN A 400 -31.32 -63.92 33.74
N GLU A 401 -31.12 -65.23 33.95
CA GLU A 401 -29.80 -65.84 34.12
C GLU A 401 -28.97 -65.75 32.84
N GLU A 402 -29.60 -65.89 31.67
CA GLU A 402 -28.93 -65.72 30.39
C GLU A 402 -28.49 -64.28 30.15
N ARG A 403 -29.34 -63.29 30.46
CA ARG A 403 -28.97 -61.87 30.38
C ARG A 403 -27.85 -61.54 31.38
N ALA A 404 -27.89 -62.10 32.59
CA ALA A 404 -26.83 -61.91 33.58
C ALA A 404 -25.50 -62.54 33.12
N TYR A 405 -25.53 -63.72 32.51
CA TYR A 405 -24.34 -64.35 31.91
C TYR A 405 -23.80 -63.51 30.75
N ALA A 406 -24.65 -63.06 29.83
CA ALA A 406 -24.24 -62.24 28.70
C ALA A 406 -23.62 -60.90 29.15
N GLN A 407 -24.19 -60.26 30.17
CA GLN A 407 -23.63 -59.04 30.75
C GLN A 407 -22.25 -59.28 31.38
N ARG A 408 -22.08 -60.36 32.15
CA ARG A 408 -20.77 -60.71 32.73
C ARG A 408 -19.75 -61.12 31.66
N ALA A 409 -20.19 -61.74 30.58
CA ALA A 409 -19.32 -62.10 29.46
C ALA A 409 -18.82 -60.84 28.75
N ALA A 410 -19.70 -59.85 28.55
CA ALA A 410 -19.32 -58.56 27.99
C ALA A 410 -18.32 -57.82 28.89
N THR A 411 -18.55 -57.75 30.21
CA THR A 411 -17.62 -57.07 31.12
C THR A 411 -16.27 -57.78 31.24
N ALA A 412 -16.24 -59.12 31.19
CA ALA A 412 -14.99 -59.87 31.13
C ALA A 412 -14.22 -59.59 29.83
N GLY A 413 -14.92 -59.54 28.69
CA GLY A 413 -14.32 -59.20 27.39
C GLY A 413 -13.75 -57.77 27.34
N GLU A 414 -14.43 -56.79 27.95
CA GLU A 414 -13.89 -55.43 28.09
C GLU A 414 -12.62 -55.38 28.94
N LEU A 415 -12.56 -56.18 30.01
CA LEU A 415 -11.37 -56.26 30.86
C LEU A 415 -10.22 -57.00 30.17
N GLU A 416 -10.51 -57.99 29.32
CA GLU A 416 -9.52 -58.67 28.49
C GLU A 416 -8.81 -57.68 27.55
N GLN A 417 -9.60 -56.88 26.82
CA GLN A 417 -9.05 -55.83 25.95
C GLN A 417 -8.24 -54.78 26.73
N ARG A 418 -8.69 -54.41 27.93
CA ARG A 418 -7.92 -53.50 28.81
C ARG A 418 -6.63 -54.13 29.30
N LEU A 419 -6.61 -55.43 29.56
CA LEU A 419 -5.42 -56.16 29.98
C LEU A 419 -4.40 -56.24 28.84
N GLU A 420 -4.85 -56.58 27.63
CA GLU A 420 -4.01 -56.58 26.42
C GLU A 420 -3.39 -55.19 26.20
N GLY A 421 -4.19 -54.12 26.24
CA GLY A 421 -3.67 -52.76 26.11
C GLY A 421 -2.70 -52.36 27.23
N ALA A 422 -2.91 -52.85 28.46
CA ALA A 422 -1.98 -52.62 29.57
C ALA A 422 -0.67 -53.40 29.41
N GLN A 423 -0.72 -54.62 28.86
CA GLN A 423 0.47 -55.42 28.53
C GLN A 423 1.29 -54.77 27.43
N GLU A 424 0.65 -54.34 26.34
CA GLU A 424 1.32 -53.61 25.25
C GLU A 424 1.98 -52.33 25.76
N SER A 425 1.29 -51.59 26.64
CA SER A 425 1.85 -50.38 27.28
C SER A 425 3.07 -50.69 28.13
N ALA A 426 3.05 -51.77 28.90
CA ALA A 426 4.19 -52.20 29.71
C ALA A 426 5.38 -52.63 28.83
N GLU A 427 5.13 -53.40 27.77
CA GLU A 427 6.17 -53.80 26.83
C GLU A 427 6.79 -52.62 26.08
N ALA A 428 5.97 -51.67 25.64
CA ALA A 428 6.45 -50.45 25.00
C ALA A 428 7.36 -49.65 25.95
N GLN A 429 6.95 -49.51 27.22
CA GLN A 429 7.74 -48.82 28.23
C GLN A 429 9.05 -49.56 28.55
N ARG A 430 9.05 -50.90 28.60
CA ARG A 430 10.29 -51.71 28.74
C ARG A 430 11.28 -51.45 27.61
N ARG A 431 10.78 -51.33 26.37
CA ARG A 431 11.62 -50.99 25.21
C ARG A 431 12.20 -49.58 25.30
N GLU A 432 11.47 -48.62 25.86
CA GLU A 432 11.98 -47.26 26.09
C GLU A 432 13.09 -47.25 27.15
N VAL A 433 12.91 -47.94 28.28
CA VAL A 433 13.96 -48.09 29.30
C VAL A 433 15.21 -48.74 28.71
N GLN A 434 15.06 -49.79 27.89
CA GLN A 434 16.20 -50.43 27.24
C GLN A 434 16.93 -49.47 26.29
N ARG A 435 16.20 -48.69 25.49
CA ARG A 435 16.79 -47.65 24.63
C ARG A 435 17.53 -46.59 25.44
N GLY A 436 16.96 -46.15 26.56
CA GLY A 436 17.60 -45.23 27.50
C GLY A 436 18.91 -45.78 28.07
N ARG A 437 18.92 -47.06 28.47
CA ARG A 437 20.13 -47.75 28.96
C ARG A 437 21.21 -47.80 27.87
N ASP A 438 20.84 -48.23 26.67
CA ASP A 438 21.78 -48.34 25.55
C ASP A 438 22.37 -46.96 25.17
N ALA A 439 21.56 -45.90 25.22
CA ALA A 439 22.01 -44.54 24.97
C ALA A 439 22.99 -44.06 26.04
N TRP A 440 22.68 -44.30 27.33
CA TRP A 440 23.57 -43.93 28.44
C TRP A 440 24.90 -44.68 28.41
N TYR A 441 24.91 -45.98 28.07
CA TYR A 441 26.13 -46.79 28.00
C TYR A 441 27.07 -46.40 26.85
N ARG A 442 26.52 -45.94 25.72
CA ARG A 442 27.33 -45.54 24.55
C ARG A 442 28.04 -44.21 24.76
N GLU A 443 27.57 -43.38 25.67
CA GLU A 443 28.09 -42.04 25.86
C GLU A 443 29.37 -42.04 26.73
N PRO A 444 30.48 -41.43 26.26
CA PRO A 444 31.76 -41.42 27.00
C PRO A 444 31.64 -40.69 28.34
N LEU A 445 32.44 -41.10 29.33
CA LEU A 445 32.41 -40.54 30.69
C LEU A 445 32.83 -39.06 30.72
N THR A 446 33.77 -38.67 29.87
CA THR A 446 34.32 -37.32 29.78
C THR A 446 34.33 -36.83 28.35
N VAL A 447 34.10 -35.53 28.15
CA VAL A 447 34.30 -34.85 26.87
C VAL A 447 35.51 -33.93 27.01
N GLU A 448 36.26 -33.78 25.94
CA GLU A 448 37.36 -32.82 25.87
C GLU A 448 36.80 -31.42 25.67
N GLU A 449 36.97 -30.57 26.68
CA GLU A 449 36.66 -29.15 26.58
C GLU A 449 37.93 -28.36 26.28
N PRO A 450 37.91 -27.50 25.23
CA PRO A 450 39.05 -26.65 24.92
C PRO A 450 39.27 -25.61 26.02
N VAL A 451 40.44 -25.65 26.66
CA VAL A 451 40.89 -24.61 27.60
C VAL A 451 41.60 -23.54 26.79
N TYR A 452 41.06 -22.33 26.86
CA TYR A 452 41.61 -21.18 26.18
C TYR A 452 42.37 -20.28 27.15
N ALA A 453 43.43 -19.64 26.66
CA ALA A 453 44.14 -18.56 27.35
C ALA A 453 44.24 -17.34 26.44
N ASP A 454 44.36 -16.15 27.04
CA ASP A 454 44.56 -14.90 26.30
C ASP A 454 46.05 -14.64 26.15
N TYR A 455 46.51 -14.45 24.91
CA TYR A 455 47.87 -14.05 24.61
C TYR A 455 47.88 -12.57 24.23
N PRO A 456 48.50 -11.69 25.05
CA PRO A 456 48.72 -10.31 24.66
C PRO A 456 49.84 -10.25 23.62
N TYR A 457 49.60 -9.50 22.54
CA TYR A 457 50.58 -9.22 21.51
C TYR A 457 50.60 -7.73 21.17
N ASP A 458 51.77 -7.26 20.74
CA ASP A 458 52.00 -5.85 20.44
C ASP A 458 51.44 -5.52 19.05
N VAL A 459 50.78 -4.37 18.96
CA VAL A 459 50.19 -3.83 17.73
C VAL A 459 50.68 -2.41 17.55
N GLU A 460 51.13 -2.08 16.35
CA GLU A 460 51.54 -0.73 15.97
C GLU A 460 50.40 -0.07 15.20
N LEU A 461 49.83 1.02 15.74
CA LEU A 461 48.84 1.84 15.05
C LEU A 461 49.56 2.94 14.30
N HIS A 462 49.60 2.83 12.97
CA HIS A 462 50.19 3.83 12.09
C HIS A 462 49.11 4.82 11.66
N LYS A 463 49.34 6.11 11.94
CA LYS A 463 48.48 7.21 11.50
C LYS A 463 49.27 8.08 10.54
N LEU A 464 48.69 8.33 9.38
CA LEU A 464 49.18 9.30 8.41
C LEU A 464 48.14 10.43 8.31
N THR A 465 48.48 11.58 8.88
CA THR A 465 47.67 12.79 8.80
C THR A 465 48.31 13.76 7.83
N LEU A 466 47.53 14.32 6.92
CA LEU A 466 47.99 15.37 6.03
C LEU A 466 47.14 16.61 6.23
N THR A 467 47.79 17.71 6.61
CA THR A 467 47.12 19.00 6.87
C THR A 467 47.50 20.01 5.78
N ALA A 468 46.50 20.51 5.05
CA ALA A 468 46.64 21.61 4.11
C ALA A 468 46.09 22.89 4.73
N THR A 469 46.94 23.90 4.91
CA THR A 469 46.56 25.23 5.38
C THR A 469 46.22 26.10 4.17
N VAL A 470 44.96 26.52 4.05
CA VAL A 470 44.50 27.36 2.94
C VAL A 470 43.99 28.69 3.49
N THR A 471 44.45 29.79 2.90
CA THR A 471 43.96 31.13 3.16
C THR A 471 43.05 31.57 2.02
N GLU A 472 41.82 31.93 2.35
CA GLU A 472 40.87 32.52 1.41
C GLU A 472 40.57 33.98 1.76
N ARG A 473 40.25 34.77 0.74
CA ARG A 473 39.79 36.15 0.89
C ARG A 473 38.57 36.36 0.00
N LEU A 474 37.40 36.50 0.62
CA LEU A 474 36.12 36.76 -0.05
C LEU A 474 35.77 38.24 0.08
N VAL A 475 35.64 38.94 -1.05
CA VAL A 475 35.31 40.37 -1.13
C VAL A 475 34.06 40.54 -1.99
N ASP A 476 33.04 41.26 -1.51
CA ASP A 476 31.87 41.63 -2.34
C ASP A 476 32.31 42.47 -3.55
N LEU A 477 31.86 42.16 -4.76
CA LEU A 477 32.24 42.92 -5.98
C LEU A 477 31.83 44.40 -5.92
N ALA A 478 30.78 44.73 -5.15
CA ALA A 478 30.28 46.09 -4.99
C ALA A 478 31.06 46.92 -3.95
N LYS A 479 31.93 46.31 -3.13
CA LYS A 479 32.71 47.00 -2.10
C LYS A 479 34.18 46.99 -2.47
N ASP A 480 34.87 48.10 -2.20
CA ASP A 480 36.32 48.16 -2.41
C ASP A 480 37.03 47.11 -1.55
N SER A 481 38.01 46.46 -2.19
CA SER A 481 38.73 45.28 -1.71
C SER A 481 39.43 45.40 -0.36
N ALA A 482 39.50 46.60 0.23
CA ALA A 482 40.28 46.92 1.41
C ALA A 482 39.73 46.34 2.74
N GLY A 483 38.46 45.89 2.79
CA GLY A 483 37.79 45.59 4.07
C GLY A 483 37.64 44.11 4.47
N ALA A 484 37.94 43.14 3.61
CA ALA A 484 37.72 41.71 3.94
C ALA A 484 38.94 41.10 4.62
N SER A 485 38.78 40.63 5.87
CA SER A 485 39.80 39.87 6.59
C SER A 485 40.05 38.52 5.92
N PRO A 486 41.31 38.11 5.71
CA PRO A 486 41.63 36.78 5.21
C PRO A 486 41.20 35.72 6.24
N HIS A 487 40.63 34.63 5.76
CA HIS A 487 40.26 33.48 6.58
C HIS A 487 41.23 32.34 6.28
N THR A 488 41.93 31.87 7.31
CA THR A 488 42.91 30.77 7.19
C THR A 488 42.43 29.59 8.00
N GLU A 489 42.37 28.43 7.37
CA GLU A 489 41.88 27.19 8.00
C GLU A 489 42.75 26.00 7.59
N ASP A 490 42.85 25.04 8.50
CA ASP A 490 43.62 23.80 8.33
C ASP A 490 42.67 22.66 7.95
N TYR A 491 42.91 22.04 6.79
CA TYR A 491 42.13 20.92 6.27
C TYR A 491 42.91 19.63 6.39
N ALA A 492 42.46 18.73 7.25
CA ALA A 492 43.14 17.46 7.52
C ALA A 492 42.48 16.26 6.80
N ALA A 493 43.32 15.43 6.18
CA ALA A 493 43.00 14.08 5.74
C ALA A 493 43.77 13.07 6.58
N LEU A 494 43.09 12.05 7.11
CA LEU A 494 43.68 11.06 8.02
C LEU A 494 43.41 9.66 7.46
N HIS A 495 44.44 8.83 7.46
CA HIS A 495 44.31 7.38 7.29
C HIS A 495 45.04 6.68 8.43
N GLU A 496 44.36 5.73 9.05
CA GLU A 496 44.92 4.93 10.14
C GLU A 496 44.85 3.44 9.79
N ASP A 497 45.91 2.73 10.13
CA ASP A 497 46.01 1.29 9.93
C ASP A 497 46.80 0.63 11.07
N SER A 498 46.39 -0.57 11.47
CA SER A 498 47.05 -1.33 12.54
C SER A 498 47.86 -2.46 11.97
N SER A 499 49.13 -2.57 12.36
CA SER A 499 50.00 -3.68 11.96
C SER A 499 50.43 -4.53 13.14
N ASN A 500 50.65 -5.81 12.90
CA ASN A 500 51.19 -6.74 13.89
C ASN A 500 52.10 -7.78 13.24
N LYS A 501 53.07 -8.27 14.02
CA LYS A 501 53.93 -9.38 13.61
C LYS A 501 53.14 -10.69 13.57
N ALA A 502 53.65 -11.68 12.84
CA ALA A 502 53.14 -13.04 12.93
C ALA A 502 53.49 -13.65 14.29
N TYR A 503 52.50 -14.24 14.95
CA TYR A 503 52.66 -15.04 16.17
C TYR A 503 52.16 -16.45 15.91
N ASP A 504 53.00 -17.26 15.24
CA ASP A 504 52.67 -18.62 14.80
C ASP A 504 52.16 -19.54 15.92
N LYS A 505 52.64 -19.34 17.15
CA LYS A 505 52.23 -20.12 18.34
C LYS A 505 50.76 -19.96 18.71
N VAL A 506 50.14 -18.84 18.33
CA VAL A 506 48.76 -18.49 18.67
C VAL A 506 47.89 -18.26 17.42
N GLY A 507 48.41 -18.61 16.24
CA GLY A 507 47.70 -18.53 14.96
C GLY A 507 47.43 -17.11 14.46
N VAL A 508 48.12 -16.09 14.99
CA VAL A 508 48.00 -14.70 14.51
C VAL A 508 48.91 -14.51 13.31
N LEU A 509 48.33 -14.23 12.16
CA LEU A 509 49.06 -13.92 10.93
C LEU A 509 49.68 -12.52 11.00
N ALA A 510 50.79 -12.32 10.30
CA ALA A 510 51.35 -10.99 10.13
C ALA A 510 50.37 -10.12 9.34
N ASP A 511 50.08 -8.93 9.86
CA ASP A 511 49.31 -7.92 9.18
C ASP A 511 50.24 -6.75 8.82
N PRO A 512 50.70 -6.65 7.56
CA PRO A 512 51.60 -5.60 7.14
C PRO A 512 50.86 -4.26 7.01
N VAL A 513 51.56 -3.16 7.30
CA VAL A 513 51.01 -1.80 7.18
C VAL A 513 50.54 -1.50 5.75
N GLN A 514 49.26 -1.16 5.61
CA GLN A 514 48.61 -0.71 4.38
C GLN A 514 48.09 0.73 4.57
N LEU A 515 49.03 1.68 4.57
CA LEU A 515 48.67 3.09 4.54
C LEU A 515 48.40 3.56 3.10
N ARG A 516 47.39 4.43 2.96
CA ARG A 516 47.18 5.20 1.72
C ARG A 516 48.39 6.07 1.41
N SER A 517 48.59 6.35 0.12
CA SER A 517 49.71 7.20 -0.32
C SER A 517 49.52 8.66 0.13
N GLU A 518 50.63 9.36 0.36
CA GLU A 518 50.57 10.81 0.69
C GLU A 518 49.86 11.61 -0.41
N ALA A 519 50.03 11.22 -1.69
CA ALA A 519 49.38 11.87 -2.83
C ALA A 519 47.84 11.76 -2.76
N GLU A 520 47.31 10.61 -2.34
CA GLU A 520 45.86 10.43 -2.16
C GLU A 520 45.32 11.32 -1.02
N LEU A 521 46.04 11.42 0.09
CA LEU A 521 45.63 12.26 1.21
C LEU A 521 45.75 13.75 0.89
N ARG A 522 46.72 14.15 0.05
CA ARG A 522 46.80 15.51 -0.52
C ARG A 522 45.57 15.86 -1.34
N VAL A 523 45.16 14.94 -2.21
CA VAL A 523 43.93 15.11 -2.99
C VAL A 523 42.72 15.27 -2.08
N GLU A 524 42.58 14.42 -1.06
CA GLU A 524 41.48 14.48 -0.11
C GLU A 524 41.47 15.79 0.71
N ALA A 525 42.63 16.23 1.19
CA ALA A 525 42.76 17.50 1.92
C ALA A 525 42.38 18.70 1.03
N GLY A 526 42.81 18.70 -0.24
CA GLY A 526 42.41 19.72 -1.22
C GLY A 526 40.91 19.68 -1.53
N ASP A 527 40.31 18.50 -1.58
CA ASP A 527 38.87 18.32 -1.80
C ASP A 527 38.04 18.83 -0.60
N LYS A 528 38.50 18.57 0.63
CA LYS A 528 37.91 19.13 1.85
C LYS A 528 38.00 20.66 1.87
N ALA A 529 39.15 21.21 1.49
CA ALA A 529 39.36 22.65 1.41
C ALA A 529 38.39 23.30 0.41
N ILE A 530 38.34 22.81 -0.84
CA ILE A 530 37.47 23.43 -1.86
C ILE A 530 35.98 23.27 -1.54
N ALA A 531 35.57 22.19 -0.88
CA ALA A 531 34.20 22.01 -0.41
C ALA A 531 33.83 23.03 0.68
N ALA A 532 34.72 23.30 1.64
CA ALA A 532 34.50 24.32 2.66
C ALA A 532 34.44 25.74 2.06
N ILE A 533 35.32 26.05 1.10
CA ILE A 533 35.31 27.32 0.36
C ILE A 533 33.99 27.46 -0.42
N ALA A 534 33.55 26.40 -1.12
CA ALA A 534 32.28 26.39 -1.84
C ALA A 534 31.08 26.64 -0.91
N ALA A 535 31.09 26.08 0.30
CA ALA A 535 30.05 26.31 1.30
C ALA A 535 29.99 27.79 1.73
N ARG A 536 31.13 28.45 1.93
CA ARG A 536 31.18 29.89 2.26
C ARG A 536 30.76 30.78 1.10
N VAL A 537 31.12 30.42 -0.14
CA VAL A 537 30.60 31.10 -1.34
C VAL A 537 29.08 30.94 -1.43
N LYS A 538 28.56 29.75 -1.14
CA LYS A 538 27.12 29.49 -1.10
C LYS A 538 26.43 30.32 -0.02
N GLU A 539 27.00 30.46 1.18
CA GLU A 539 26.44 31.31 2.24
C GLU A 539 26.30 32.77 1.78
N ARG A 540 27.28 33.29 1.03
CA ARG A 540 27.20 34.64 0.44
C ARG A 540 26.11 34.74 -0.62
N PHE A 541 25.98 33.73 -1.46
CA PHE A 541 24.87 33.64 -2.41
C PHE A 541 23.51 33.58 -1.71
N ASP A 542 23.39 32.80 -0.63
CA ASP A 542 22.17 32.66 0.14
C ASP A 542 21.74 33.99 0.76
N ALA A 543 22.68 34.77 1.29
CA ALA A 543 22.40 36.12 1.80
C ALA A 543 21.92 37.08 0.68
N TYR A 544 22.52 37.01 -0.51
CA TYR A 544 22.08 37.77 -1.68
C TYR A 544 20.67 37.36 -2.12
N ARG A 545 20.41 36.06 -2.22
CA ARG A 545 19.12 35.47 -2.56
C ARG A 545 18.03 35.89 -1.58
N GLN A 546 18.29 35.79 -0.27
CA GLN A 546 17.34 36.20 0.78
C GLN A 546 16.96 37.67 0.66
N ARG A 547 17.93 38.57 0.43
CA ARG A 547 17.65 40.00 0.23
C ARG A 547 16.70 40.23 -0.95
N ARG A 548 16.93 39.56 -2.09
CA ARG A 548 16.08 39.69 -3.29
C ARG A 548 14.67 39.13 -3.07
N VAL A 549 14.55 38.04 -2.31
CA VAL A 549 13.26 37.48 -1.89
C VAL A 549 12.50 38.44 -0.96
N GLU A 550 13.17 39.08 -0.02
CA GLU A 550 12.57 40.09 0.86
C GLU A 550 12.12 41.34 0.08
N ASP A 551 12.92 41.81 -0.88
CA ASP A 551 12.56 42.90 -1.78
C ASP A 551 11.29 42.56 -2.57
N ALA A 552 11.22 41.35 -3.13
CA ALA A 552 10.04 40.85 -3.82
C ALA A 552 8.81 40.81 -2.88
N ARG A 553 8.95 40.27 -1.66
CA ARG A 553 7.88 40.23 -0.65
C ARG A 553 7.34 41.61 -0.30
N ARG A 554 8.21 42.60 -0.14
CA ARG A 554 7.81 43.99 0.13
C ARG A 554 6.97 44.58 -1.01
N GLY A 555 7.26 44.21 -2.26
CA GLY A 555 6.50 44.63 -3.44
C GLY A 555 5.12 43.99 -3.57
N LEU A 556 4.87 42.81 -2.97
CA LEU A 556 3.64 42.02 -3.16
C LEU A 556 2.35 42.65 -2.61
N VAL A 557 2.39 43.85 -2.04
CA VAL A 557 1.18 44.64 -1.70
C VAL A 557 0.30 44.87 -2.94
N ARG A 558 0.91 44.97 -4.14
CA ARG A 558 0.20 45.10 -5.42
C ARG A 558 0.71 44.05 -6.42
N PRO A 559 0.26 42.79 -6.33
CA PRO A 559 0.85 41.67 -7.08
C PRO A 559 0.60 41.74 -8.60
N SER A 560 -0.33 42.58 -9.04
CA SER A 560 -0.60 42.82 -10.47
C SER A 560 0.25 43.94 -11.09
N SER A 561 1.05 44.66 -10.30
CA SER A 561 1.91 45.73 -10.81
C SER A 561 3.06 45.15 -11.62
N GLU A 562 3.39 45.76 -12.76
CA GLU A 562 4.47 45.29 -13.64
C GLU A 562 5.83 45.27 -12.92
N ASP A 563 6.17 46.31 -12.16
CA ASP A 563 7.44 46.42 -11.43
C ASP A 563 7.60 45.35 -10.33
N VAL A 564 6.49 45.01 -9.68
CA VAL A 564 6.45 43.98 -8.63
C VAL A 564 6.70 42.60 -9.24
N VAL A 565 6.07 42.35 -10.38
CA VAL A 565 6.27 41.12 -11.16
C VAL A 565 7.72 41.00 -11.63
N GLU A 566 8.32 42.07 -12.16
CA GLU A 566 9.73 42.08 -12.58
C GLU A 566 10.68 41.68 -11.43
N THR A 567 10.46 42.27 -10.25
CA THR A 567 11.28 42.01 -9.07
C THR A 567 11.11 40.57 -8.58
N ALA A 568 9.86 40.11 -8.55
CA ALA A 568 9.55 38.81 -7.99
C ALA A 568 9.90 37.64 -8.93
N VAL A 569 9.77 37.78 -10.24
CA VAL A 569 10.26 36.77 -11.19
C VAL A 569 11.78 36.62 -11.08
N ARG A 570 12.53 37.72 -10.96
CA ARG A 570 13.98 37.68 -10.73
C ARG A 570 14.33 36.97 -9.42
N ALA A 571 13.60 37.24 -8.34
CA ALA A 571 13.80 36.54 -7.07
C ALA A 571 13.48 35.03 -7.18
N LEU A 572 12.39 34.67 -7.87
CA LEU A 572 11.99 33.26 -8.07
C LEU A 572 13.04 32.47 -8.87
N LEU A 573 13.68 33.09 -9.86
CA LEU A 573 14.75 32.44 -10.64
C LEU A 573 16.03 32.22 -9.82
N LEU A 574 16.28 33.02 -8.77
CA LEU A 574 17.39 32.80 -7.83
C LEU A 574 17.12 31.63 -6.85
N THR A 575 15.85 31.28 -6.66
CA THR A 575 15.37 30.22 -5.78
C THR A 575 14.80 29.05 -6.58
N ALA A 576 15.33 28.77 -7.77
CA ALA A 576 14.80 27.71 -8.64
C ALA A 576 14.89 26.32 -7.98
N ASP A 577 15.85 26.13 -7.08
CA ASP A 577 16.00 24.95 -6.22
C ASP A 577 14.80 24.79 -5.28
N GLU A 578 14.50 25.83 -4.49
CA GLU A 578 13.43 25.85 -3.48
C GLU A 578 12.64 27.18 -3.54
N PRO A 579 11.63 27.28 -4.44
CA PRO A 579 10.95 28.55 -4.68
C PRO A 579 10.02 28.93 -3.52
N PRO A 580 10.04 30.19 -3.06
CA PRO A 580 9.15 30.69 -2.02
C PRO A 580 7.70 30.67 -2.51
N GLN A 581 6.93 29.71 -1.99
CA GLN A 581 5.56 29.45 -2.41
C GLN A 581 4.62 30.64 -2.19
N ASP A 582 4.87 31.44 -1.17
CA ASP A 582 4.10 32.66 -0.91
C ASP A 582 4.19 33.67 -2.07
N ILE A 583 5.37 33.81 -2.67
CA ILE A 583 5.58 34.69 -3.84
C ILE A 583 5.02 34.04 -5.10
N LEU A 584 5.38 32.77 -5.33
CA LEU A 584 5.02 32.04 -6.54
C LEU A 584 3.51 31.96 -6.72
N GLN A 585 2.77 31.54 -5.69
CA GLN A 585 1.31 31.38 -5.73
C GLN A 585 0.60 32.73 -5.86
N THR A 586 1.10 33.78 -5.21
CA THR A 586 0.50 35.12 -5.28
C THR A 586 0.57 35.69 -6.70
N ILE A 587 1.71 35.54 -7.37
CA ILE A 587 1.90 35.99 -8.75
C ILE A 587 1.12 35.12 -9.71
N ALA A 588 1.14 33.79 -9.51
CA ALA A 588 0.38 32.84 -10.29
C ALA A 588 -1.10 33.21 -10.29
N LYS A 589 -1.69 33.42 -9.11
CA LYS A 589 -3.08 33.83 -8.96
C LYS A 589 -3.36 35.19 -9.60
N ALA A 590 -2.47 36.17 -9.41
CA ALA A 590 -2.64 37.51 -9.98
C ALA A 590 -2.55 37.53 -11.53
N ARG A 591 -1.84 36.57 -12.14
CA ARG A 591 -1.64 36.46 -13.59
C ARG A 591 -2.36 35.29 -14.24
N GLY A 592 -3.15 34.53 -13.46
CA GLY A 592 -3.94 33.41 -13.93
C GLY A 592 -3.11 32.20 -14.35
N LEU A 593 -1.97 31.90 -13.71
CA LEU A 593 -1.25 30.65 -13.99
C LEU A 593 -1.84 29.49 -13.17
N GLU A 594 -2.12 28.37 -13.83
CA GLU A 594 -2.56 27.12 -13.16
C GLU A 594 -1.37 26.25 -12.76
N HIS A 595 -0.28 26.31 -13.55
CA HIS A 595 0.96 25.57 -13.32
C HIS A 595 2.13 26.55 -13.15
N PRO A 596 2.30 27.14 -11.96
CA PRO A 596 3.29 28.19 -11.75
C PRO A 596 4.74 27.70 -11.83
N GLU A 597 4.96 26.41 -11.62
CA GLU A 597 6.28 25.74 -11.75
C GLU A 597 6.92 25.96 -13.13
N ALA A 598 6.08 26.10 -14.17
CA ALA A 598 6.52 26.33 -15.55
C ALA A 598 7.33 27.62 -15.72
N LEU A 599 7.20 28.59 -14.79
CA LEU A 599 8.06 29.78 -14.76
C LEU A 599 9.54 29.43 -14.56
N LEU A 600 9.81 28.40 -13.77
CA LEU A 600 11.15 27.92 -13.46
C LEU A 600 11.69 26.93 -14.52
N GLY A 601 10.84 26.53 -15.48
CA GLY A 601 11.19 25.56 -16.53
C GLY A 601 11.02 24.10 -16.10
N ARG A 602 10.22 23.86 -15.06
CA ARG A 602 9.84 22.53 -14.58
C ARG A 602 8.49 22.10 -15.14
#